data_AF-A0A7J2HG60-F1
#
_entry.id   AF-A0A7J2HG60-F1
#
_cell.length_a   1.000
_cell.length_b   1.000
_cell.length_c   1.000
_cell.angle_alpha   90.00
_cell.angle_beta   90.00
_cell.angle_gamma   90.00
#
_symmetry.space_group_name_H-M   'P 1'
#
loop_
_entity.id
_entity.type
_entity.pdbx_description
1 polymer ?
#
loop_
_entity_poly.entity_id
_entity_poly.type
_entity_poly.pdbx_seq_one_letter_code
_entity_poly.pdbx_strand_id
1 'polypeptide(L)' 'MPTLPRKLSREEILRRLWNEVKRGRAIIISSAGDGFFAKLMDAAGIDIIGVYNSGYGRHLG' A
#
# COMPACT_ATOMS: atom_id res chain seq x y z
N MET A 1 -19.39 -0.56 -14.41
CA MET A 1 -18.00 -0.12 -14.68
C MET A 1 -17.25 -0.07 -13.36
N PRO A 2 -16.10 -0.75 -13.20
CA PRO A 2 -15.24 -0.48 -12.05
C PRO A 2 -14.72 0.96 -12.16
N THR A 3 -14.93 1.76 -11.12
CA THR A 3 -14.44 3.14 -11.07
C THR A 3 -12.91 3.14 -11.06
N LEU A 4 -12.29 3.94 -11.93
CA LEU A 4 -10.84 4.15 -11.90
C LEU A 4 -10.41 4.61 -10.50
N PRO A 5 -9.30 4.08 -9.94
CA PRO A 5 -8.85 4.45 -8.61
C PRO A 5 -8.56 5.96 -8.56
N ARG A 6 -9.19 6.65 -7.61
CA ARG A 6 -8.96 8.08 -7.41
C ARG A 6 -7.54 8.30 -6.90
N LYS A 7 -6.75 9.06 -7.64
CA LYS A 7 -5.42 9.51 -7.18
C LYS A 7 -5.58 10.44 -5.97
N LEU A 8 -4.93 10.08 -4.86
CA LEU A 8 -4.92 10.88 -3.63
C LEU A 8 -3.81 11.92 -3.68
N SER A 9 -4.05 13.11 -3.12
CA SER A 9 -2.98 14.07 -2.87
C SER A 9 -2.09 13.57 -1.72
N ARG A 10 -0.86 14.07 -1.64
CA ARG A 10 0.06 13.75 -0.54
C ARG A 10 -0.56 14.11 0.81
N GLU A 11 -1.20 15.26 0.90
CA GLU A 11 -1.85 15.78 2.10
C GLU A 11 -2.98 14.85 2.54
N GLU A 12 -3.76 14.32 1.59
CA GLU A 12 -4.83 13.38 1.90
C GLU A 12 -4.30 12.04 2.40
N ILE A 13 -3.21 11.53 1.80
CA ILE A 13 -2.53 10.31 2.25
C ILE A 13 -2.01 10.50 3.69
N LEU A 14 -1.26 11.58 3.92
CA LEU A 14 -0.69 11.87 5.25
C LEU A 14 -1.79 12.02 6.31
N ARG A 15 -2.88 12.72 5.98
CA ARG A 15 -4.02 12.88 6.89
C ARG A 15 -4.64 11.53 7.28
N ARG A 16 -4.78 10.60 6.34
CA ARG A 16 -5.30 9.25 6.61
C ARG A 16 -4.36 8.48 7.56
N LEU A 17 -3.07 8.41 7.23
CA LEU A 17 -2.07 7.70 8.04
C LEU A 17 -1.98 8.25 9.47
N TRP A 18 -1.94 9.58 9.62
CA TRP A 18 -1.91 10.20 10.95
C TRP A 18 -3.19 9.95 11.76
N ASN A 19 -4.35 9.83 11.10
CA ASN A 19 -5.58 9.48 11.79
C ASN A 19 -5.56 8.03 12.30
N GLU A 20 -4.95 7.09 11.56
CA GLU A 20 -4.77 5.71 12.04
C GLU A 20 -3.89 5.67 13.29
N VAL A 21 -2.77 6.41 13.28
CA VAL A 21 -1.88 6.54 14.44
C VAL A 21 -2.61 7.14 15.65
N LYS A 22 -3.38 8.21 15.46
CA LYS A 22 -4.18 8.83 16.55
C LYS A 22 -5.22 7.87 17.14
N ARG A 23 -5.70 6.91 16.36
CA ARG A 23 -6.64 5.87 16.80
C ARG A 23 -5.94 4.68 17.46
N GLY A 24 -4.62 4.74 17.64
CA GLY A 24 -3.83 3.65 18.22
C GLY A 24 -3.72 2.43 17.30
N ARG A 25 -3.95 2.60 15.98
CA ARG A 25 -3.81 1.51 15.02
C ARG A 25 -2.47 1.59 14.31
N ALA A 26 -1.84 0.42 14.16
CA ALA A 26 -0.59 0.30 13.43
C ALA A 26 -0.81 0.59 11.95
N ILE A 27 0.16 1.27 11.34
CA ILE A 27 0.26 1.40 9.88
C ILE A 27 1.04 0.19 9.39
N ILE A 28 0.46 -0.57 8.47
CA ILE A 28 1.07 -1.75 7.89
C ILE A 28 1.63 -1.42 6.50
N ILE A 29 2.93 -1.70 6.34
CA ILE A 29 3.64 -1.53 5.07
C ILE A 29 4.08 -2.91 4.58
N SER A 30 3.81 -3.21 3.32
CA SER A 30 4.25 -4.45 2.67
C SER A 30 4.94 -4.16 1.34
N SER A 31 5.76 -5.09 0.87
CA SER A 31 6.44 -4.98 -0.43
C SER A 31 5.83 -5.90 -1.47
N ALA A 32 5.47 -5.36 -2.63
CA ALA A 32 5.05 -6.16 -3.77
C ALA A 32 6.19 -6.32 -4.78
N GLY A 33 6.49 -7.56 -5.15
CA GLY A 33 7.48 -7.88 -6.18
C GLY A 33 6.97 -7.62 -7.61
N ASP A 34 5.64 -7.69 -7.80
CA ASP A 34 4.98 -7.45 -9.07
C ASP A 34 3.57 -6.82 -8.87
N GLY A 35 2.88 -6.55 -9.98
CA GLY A 35 1.53 -5.98 -9.96
C GLY A 35 0.43 -6.93 -9.46
N PHE A 36 0.63 -8.24 -9.58
CA PHE A 36 -0.34 -9.23 -9.11
C PHE A 36 -0.38 -9.26 -7.58
N PHE A 37 0.78 -9.33 -6.93
CA PHE A 37 0.89 -9.24 -5.48
C PHE A 37 0.45 -7.88 -4.95
N ALA A 38 0.72 -6.78 -5.68
CA ALA A 38 0.22 -5.47 -5.29
C ALA A 38 -1.32 -5.45 -5.21
N LYS A 39 -2.01 -6.13 -6.14
CA LYS A 39 -3.48 -6.23 -6.14
C LYS A 39 -4.01 -7.03 -4.95
N LEU A 40 -3.32 -8.10 -4.57
CA LEU A 40 -3.67 -8.90 -3.39
C LEU A 40 -3.45 -8.09 -2.09
N MET A 41 -2.38 -7.31 -2.01
CA MET A 41 -2.09 -6.46 -0.84
C MET A 41 -3.11 -5.33 -0.68
N ASP A 42 -3.54 -4.71 -1.79
CA ASP A 42 -4.62 -3.72 -1.80
C ASP A 42 -5.93 -4.34 -1.28
N ALA A 43 -6.29 -5.54 -1.76
CA ALA A 43 -7.46 -6.27 -1.30
C ALA A 43 -7.38 -6.71 0.17
N ALA A 44 -6.16 -6.96 0.69
CA ALA A 44 -5.92 -7.29 2.09
C ALA A 44 -5.95 -6.07 3.02
N GLY A 45 -6.09 -4.85 2.48
CA GLY A 45 -6.17 -3.61 3.26
C GLY A 45 -4.82 -3.11 3.77
N ILE A 46 -3.72 -3.41 3.07
CA ILE A 46 -2.40 -2.84 3.39
C ILE A 46 -2.42 -1.32 3.18
N ASP A 47 -1.87 -0.56 4.13
CA ASP A 47 -1.89 0.92 4.08
C ASP A 47 -0.93 1.46 3.02
N ILE A 48 0.27 0.87 2.90
CA ILE A 48 1.32 1.30 1.99
C ILE A 48 1.97 0.09 1.32
N ILE A 49 2.03 0.11 -0.02
CA ILE A 49 2.77 -0.86 -0.82
C ILE A 49 4.09 -0.22 -1.25
N GLY A 50 5.20 -0.74 -0.75
CA GLY A 50 6.55 -0.36 -1.17
C GLY A 50 7.03 -1.21 -2.34
N VAL A 51 7.60 -0.59 -3.36
CA VAL A 51 8.25 -1.31 -4.47
C VAL A 51 9.71 -0.92 -4.51
N TYR A 52 10.60 -1.91 -4.38
CA TYR A 52 12.04 -1.72 -4.41
C TYR A 52 12.74 -3.01 -4.87
N ASN A 53 13.99 -2.87 -5.32
CA ASN A 53 14.81 -3.94 -5.91
C ASN A 53 14.80 -5.26 -5.13
N SER A 54 14.87 -5.18 -3.81
CA SER A 54 14.90 -6.32 -2.92
C SER A 54 13.58 -7.09 -2.84
N GLY A 55 12.44 -6.43 -3.07
CA GLY A 55 11.12 -7.07 -3.15
C GLY A 55 10.94 -7.84 -4.47
N TYR A 56 11.42 -7.26 -5.57
CA TYR A 56 11.47 -7.93 -6.88
C TYR A 56 12.38 -9.16 -6.84
N GLY A 57 13.60 -9.01 -6.32
CA GLY A 57 14.58 -10.12 -6.22
C GLY A 57 14.08 -11.28 -5.35
N ARG A 58 13.47 -11.00 -4.20
CA ARG A 58 12.88 -12.04 -3.32
C ARG A 58 11.67 -12.73 -3.94
N HIS A 59 10.97 -12.08 -4.86
CA HIS A 59 9.78 -12.64 -5.50
C HIS A 59 10.12 -13.65 -6.61
N LEU A 60 11.21 -13.41 -7.35
CA LEU A 60 11.59 -14.24 -8.51
C LEU A 60 12.60 -15.36 -8.18
N GLY A 61 13.25 -15.32 -7.01
CA GLY A 61 14.26 -16.31 -6.61
C GLY A 61 15.66 -15.89 -7.00
#